data_AF-G8ZLQ1-F1
#
_entry.id   AF-G8ZLQ1-F1
#
_cell.length_a   1.000
_cell.length_b   1.000
_cell.length_c   1.000
_cell.angle_alpha   90.00
_cell.angle_beta   90.00
_cell.angle_gamma   90.00
#
_symmetry.space_group_name_H-M   'P 1'
#
loop_
_entity.id
_entity.type
_entity.pdbx_description
1 polymer ?
#
loop_
_entity_poly.entity_id
_entity_poly.type
_entity_poly.pdbx_seq_one_letter_code
_entity_poly.pdbx_strand_id
1 'polypeptide(L)'
;MTVVEGISTNLAETSELFSSYISSYVHFLNKFIGHLRRVASLRYERTTLIKFVKKLRFLNESLTSYDVSSNMAKFNEKNFGVAVIPLASFYLKCIELFDMLDFYLTKPLQNEIVSKTLNKDLCLSEECIIAIDDTHNHFVKFTQWMVESLENADPLLQIEVVQFARKCAVADNVDIEETSDILLQEVEPVADAAEYEELSSKWASVLEAKLQALQVIFDDEMAAWHDKFDKKKEKVN
;
A
#
# COMPACT_ATOMS: atom_id res chain seq x y z
N MET A 1 4.40 -0.78 31.20
CA MET A 1 4.70 -0.24 29.87
C MET A 1 4.34 1.23 29.91
N THR A 2 5.25 2.12 29.54
CA THR A 2 4.92 3.54 29.39
C THR A 2 4.13 3.76 28.09
N VAL A 3 3.37 4.86 27.99
CA VAL A 3 2.62 5.18 26.76
C VAL A 3 3.54 5.24 25.54
N VAL A 4 4.76 5.77 25.71
CA VAL A 4 5.77 5.85 24.63
C VAL A 4 6.29 4.47 24.22
N GLU A 5 6.42 3.52 25.15
CA GLU A 5 6.75 2.13 24.82
C GLU A 5 5.61 1.45 24.05
N GLY A 6 4.36 1.77 24.38
CA GLY A 6 3.18 1.32 23.63
C GLY A 6 3.17 1.86 22.21
N ILE A 7 3.36 3.17 22.04
CA ILE A 7 3.51 3.79 20.71
C ILE A 7 4.64 3.14 19.93
N SER A 8 5.80 2.93 20.55
CA SER A 8 6.94 2.27 19.90
C SER A 8 6.60 0.85 19.42
N THR A 9 5.80 0.11 20.20
CA THR A 9 5.34 -1.23 19.84
C THR A 9 4.38 -1.17 18.65
N ASN A 10 3.39 -0.27 18.69
CA ASN A 10 2.43 -0.09 17.59
C ASN A 10 3.11 0.40 16.29
N LEU A 11 4.14 1.24 16.38
CA LEU A 11 4.91 1.67 15.21
C LEU A 11 5.78 0.54 14.64
N ALA A 12 6.28 -0.36 15.47
CA ALA A 12 6.97 -1.56 15.01
C ALA A 12 5.99 -2.50 14.30
N GLU A 13 4.81 -2.74 14.88
CA GLU A 13 3.75 -3.55 14.28
C GLU A 13 3.29 -2.97 12.93
N THR A 14 3.00 -1.67 12.86
CA THR A 14 2.60 -1.04 11.59
C THR A 14 3.74 -1.04 10.56
N SER A 15 5.00 -0.98 10.99
CA SER A 15 6.16 -1.18 10.09
C SER A 15 6.23 -2.60 9.53
N GLU A 16 5.92 -3.61 10.35
CA GLU A 16 5.81 -5.00 9.89
C GLU A 16 4.64 -5.16 8.90
N LEU A 17 3.51 -4.50 9.13
CA LEU A 17 2.38 -4.49 8.20
C LEU A 17 2.75 -3.86 6.85
N PHE A 18 3.43 -2.70 6.84
CA PHE A 18 3.97 -2.12 5.60
C PHE A 18 4.97 -3.03 4.90
N SER A 19 5.85 -3.70 5.66
CA SER A 19 6.79 -4.66 5.12
C SER A 19 6.08 -5.87 4.49
N SER A 20 5.03 -6.35 5.14
CA SER A 20 4.20 -7.45 4.66
C SER A 20 3.39 -7.04 3.42
N TYR A 21 2.90 -5.79 3.35
CA TYR A 21 2.26 -5.24 2.17
C TYR A 21 3.20 -5.21 0.96
N ILE A 22 4.42 -4.68 1.14
CA ILE A 22 5.46 -4.68 0.10
C ILE A 22 5.82 -6.12 -0.30
N SER A 23 5.96 -7.02 0.67
CA SER A 23 6.32 -8.42 0.41
C SER A 23 5.25 -9.16 -0.37
N SER A 24 3.97 -8.88 -0.10
CA SER A 24 2.82 -9.45 -0.80
C SER A 24 2.85 -9.08 -2.29
N TYR A 25 3.06 -7.80 -2.60
CA TYR A 25 3.27 -7.34 -3.98
C TYR A 25 4.49 -7.96 -4.64
N VAL A 26 5.62 -8.02 -3.92
CA VAL A 26 6.85 -8.63 -4.46
C VAL A 26 6.59 -10.09 -4.81
N HIS A 27 5.94 -10.86 -3.94
CA HIS A 27 5.61 -12.26 -4.20
C HIS A 27 4.71 -12.43 -5.43
N PHE A 28 3.58 -11.71 -5.42
CA PHE A 28 2.60 -11.70 -6.50
C PHE A 28 3.22 -11.34 -7.85
N LEU A 29 3.95 -10.22 -7.90
CA LEU A 29 4.60 -9.75 -9.13
C LEU A 29 5.72 -10.67 -9.61
N ASN A 30 6.48 -11.33 -8.72
CA ASN A 30 7.49 -12.30 -9.17
C ASN A 30 6.85 -13.46 -9.94
N LYS A 31 5.69 -13.96 -9.48
CA LYS A 31 4.93 -15.01 -10.17
C LYS A 31 4.41 -14.49 -11.50
N PHE A 32 3.81 -13.31 -11.52
CA PHE A 32 3.31 -12.69 -12.74
C PHE A 32 4.41 -12.46 -13.79
N ILE A 33 5.57 -11.90 -13.37
CA ILE A 33 6.78 -11.74 -14.19
C ILE A 33 7.29 -13.09 -14.73
N GLY A 34 7.11 -14.17 -13.96
CA GLY A 34 7.38 -15.53 -14.37
C GLY A 34 6.50 -15.98 -15.54
N HIS A 35 5.20 -15.72 -15.49
CA HIS A 35 4.26 -16.01 -16.58
C HIS A 35 4.53 -15.14 -17.82
N LEU A 36 4.75 -13.83 -17.63
CA LEU A 36 5.07 -12.90 -18.73
C LEU A 36 6.33 -13.28 -19.50
N ARG A 37 7.27 -14.03 -18.90
CA ARG A 37 8.46 -14.53 -19.61
C ARG A 37 8.10 -15.37 -20.83
N ARG A 38 6.95 -16.05 -20.81
CA ARG A 38 6.48 -16.93 -21.88
C ARG A 38 5.74 -16.18 -23.00
N VAL A 39 5.44 -14.89 -22.80
CA VAL A 39 4.67 -14.07 -23.74
C VAL A 39 5.61 -13.05 -24.39
N ALA A 40 6.11 -13.38 -25.58
CA ALA A 40 7.14 -12.59 -26.26
C ALA A 40 6.71 -11.15 -26.57
N SER A 41 5.42 -10.93 -26.83
CA SER A 41 4.85 -9.61 -27.12
C SER A 41 4.87 -8.66 -25.90
N LEU A 42 4.94 -9.19 -24.68
CA LEU A 42 4.94 -8.42 -23.41
C LEU A 42 6.33 -8.29 -22.76
N ARG A 43 7.40 -8.45 -23.56
CA ARG A 43 8.78 -8.49 -23.04
C ARG A 43 9.21 -7.18 -22.35
N TYR A 44 8.69 -6.04 -22.79
CA TYR A 44 9.09 -4.72 -22.28
C TYR A 44 8.30 -4.36 -21.02
N GLU A 45 7.01 -4.66 -21.02
CA GLU A 45 6.12 -4.56 -19.87
C GLU A 45 6.66 -5.39 -18.70
N ARG A 46 7.12 -6.60 -19.01
CA ARG A 46 7.82 -7.45 -18.04
C ARG A 46 9.05 -6.75 -17.44
N THR A 47 9.86 -6.07 -18.25
CA THR A 47 11.05 -5.35 -17.72
C THR A 47 10.66 -4.16 -16.85
N THR A 48 9.56 -3.47 -17.17
CA THR A 48 8.99 -2.41 -16.33
C THR A 48 8.56 -2.95 -14.97
N LEU A 49 7.82 -4.05 -14.91
CA LEU A 49 7.45 -4.69 -13.63
C LEU A 49 8.66 -5.15 -12.82
N ILE A 50 9.71 -5.68 -13.47
CA ILE A 50 10.96 -6.03 -12.78
C ILE A 50 11.58 -4.80 -12.12
N LYS A 51 11.49 -3.61 -12.74
CA LYS A 51 12.02 -2.38 -12.17
C LYS A 51 11.24 -1.97 -10.91
N PHE A 52 9.91 -2.06 -10.94
CA PHE A 52 9.06 -1.83 -9.77
C PHE A 52 9.38 -2.80 -8.63
N VAL A 53 9.41 -4.12 -8.92
CA VAL A 53 9.74 -5.15 -7.91
C VAL A 53 11.11 -4.91 -7.27
N LYS A 54 12.12 -4.51 -8.04
CA LYS A 54 13.44 -4.16 -7.49
C LYS A 54 13.37 -2.97 -6.52
N LYS A 55 12.56 -1.96 -6.84
CA LYS A 55 12.38 -0.80 -5.97
C LYS A 55 11.63 -1.18 -4.69
N LEU A 56 10.57 -1.99 -4.81
CA LEU A 56 9.82 -2.52 -3.67
C LEU A 56 10.74 -3.32 -2.73
N ARG A 57 11.57 -4.23 -3.25
CA ARG A 57 12.55 -4.98 -2.44
C ARG A 57 13.50 -4.06 -1.68
N PHE A 58 14.05 -3.04 -2.34
CA PHE A 58 14.92 -2.06 -1.69
C PHE A 58 14.22 -1.31 -0.55
N LEU A 59 12.96 -0.91 -0.76
CA LEU A 59 12.17 -0.26 0.29
C LEU A 59 11.91 -1.22 1.46
N ASN A 60 11.58 -2.47 1.17
CA ASN A 60 11.35 -3.49 2.19
C ASN A 60 12.61 -3.75 3.04
N GLU A 61 13.76 -3.89 2.40
CA GLU A 61 15.06 -4.05 3.08
C GLU A 61 15.40 -2.82 3.94
N SER A 62 15.09 -1.61 3.46
CA SER A 62 15.29 -0.38 4.23
C SER A 62 14.38 -0.30 5.44
N LEU A 63 13.12 -0.72 5.31
CA LEU A 63 12.14 -0.70 6.40
C LEU A 63 12.47 -1.76 7.46
N THR A 64 12.79 -2.99 7.04
CA THR A 64 13.14 -4.09 7.95
C THR A 64 14.46 -3.89 8.69
N SER A 65 15.37 -3.07 8.15
CA SER A 65 16.62 -2.71 8.83
C SER A 65 16.47 -1.52 9.78
N TYR A 66 15.30 -0.86 9.80
CA TYR A 66 15.04 0.28 10.67
C TYR A 66 14.62 -0.18 12.07
N ASP A 67 15.42 0.17 13.07
CA ASP A 67 15.11 -0.11 14.48
C ASP A 67 14.19 0.98 15.06
N VAL A 68 12.88 0.72 15.04
CA VAL A 68 11.86 1.63 15.60
C VAL A 68 12.09 1.88 17.09
N SER A 69 12.39 0.82 17.85
CA SER A 69 12.52 0.88 19.31
C SER A 69 13.68 1.77 19.76
N SER A 70 14.85 1.60 19.14
CA SER A 70 16.04 2.42 19.43
C SER A 70 15.84 3.89 19.06
N ASN A 71 15.06 4.17 18.01
CA ASN A 71 14.74 5.55 17.64
C ASN A 71 13.73 6.18 18.61
N MET A 72 12.67 5.46 18.98
CA MET A 72 11.64 5.93 19.90
C MET A 72 12.16 6.15 21.33
N ALA A 73 13.12 5.34 21.80
CA ALA A 73 13.69 5.42 23.15
C ALA A 73 14.32 6.78 23.50
N LYS A 74 14.57 7.64 22.50
CA LYS A 74 15.13 8.98 22.68
C LYS A 74 14.07 10.04 22.99
N PHE A 75 12.80 9.68 22.94
CA PHE A 75 11.66 10.60 23.01
C PHE A 75 10.78 10.30 24.23
N ASN A 76 9.92 11.26 24.54
CA ASN A 76 8.94 11.18 25.63
C ASN A 76 7.54 11.56 25.12
N GLU A 77 6.54 11.50 25.99
CA GLU A 77 5.13 11.76 25.65
C GLU A 77 4.88 13.15 25.04
N LYS A 78 5.75 14.14 25.28
CA LYS A 78 5.58 15.50 24.75
C LYS A 78 6.18 15.71 23.37
N ASN A 79 7.07 14.81 22.93
CA ASN A 79 7.83 15.00 21.68
C ASN A 79 7.96 13.74 20.82
N PHE A 80 7.18 12.69 21.11
CA PHE A 80 7.16 11.45 20.33
C PHE A 80 6.87 11.69 18.85
N GLY A 81 6.08 12.72 18.50
CA GLY A 81 5.78 13.05 17.11
C GLY A 81 7.02 13.29 16.25
N VAL A 82 8.13 13.80 16.83
CA VAL A 82 9.40 13.98 16.11
C VAL A 82 9.97 12.64 15.61
N ALA A 83 9.67 11.53 16.29
CA ALA A 83 10.07 10.19 15.90
C ALA A 83 9.12 9.54 14.89
N VAL A 84 7.84 9.91 14.93
CA VAL A 84 6.80 9.41 14.00
C VAL A 84 7.03 9.95 12.59
N ILE A 85 7.36 11.23 12.46
CA ILE A 85 7.41 11.92 11.15
C ILE A 85 8.39 11.28 10.14
N PRO A 86 9.63 10.90 10.49
CA PRO A 86 10.52 10.20 9.56
C PRO A 86 9.94 8.89 9.02
N LEU A 87 9.19 8.15 9.86
CA LEU A 87 8.55 6.91 9.48
C LEU A 87 7.35 7.17 8.56
N ALA A 88 6.49 8.13 8.91
CA ALA A 88 5.38 8.57 8.06
C ALA A 88 5.87 9.08 6.69
N SER A 89 6.98 9.83 6.65
CA SER A 89 7.62 10.27 5.40
C SER A 89 8.12 9.09 4.56
N PHE A 90 8.63 8.04 5.21
CA PHE A 90 9.00 6.81 4.50
C PHE A 90 7.78 6.08 3.94
N TYR A 91 6.68 6.01 4.69
CA TYR A 91 5.42 5.41 4.24
C TYR A 91 4.81 6.17 3.07
N LEU A 92 4.78 7.51 3.12
CA LEU A 92 4.39 8.38 2.01
C LEU A 92 5.11 8.01 0.73
N LYS A 93 6.45 7.92 0.77
CA LYS A 93 7.27 7.52 -0.38
C LYS A 93 6.92 6.12 -0.91
N CYS A 94 6.51 5.19 -0.03
CA CYS A 94 6.07 3.87 -0.46
C CYS A 94 4.70 3.94 -1.14
N ILE A 95 3.76 4.70 -0.57
CA ILE A 95 2.40 4.90 -1.10
C ILE A 95 2.42 5.53 -2.49
N GLU A 96 3.20 6.59 -2.70
CA GLU A 96 3.31 7.22 -4.01
C GLU A 96 3.92 6.26 -5.06
N LEU A 97 4.79 5.35 -4.63
CA LEU A 97 5.28 4.29 -5.50
C LEU A 97 4.20 3.24 -5.81
N PHE A 98 3.39 2.87 -4.82
CA PHE A 98 2.26 1.98 -5.01
C PHE A 98 1.24 2.59 -5.96
N ASP A 99 0.90 3.87 -5.83
CA ASP A 99 -0.08 4.53 -6.73
C ASP A 99 0.36 4.43 -8.20
N MET A 100 1.62 4.78 -8.49
CA MET A 100 2.19 4.63 -9.83
C MET A 100 2.17 3.17 -10.34
N LEU A 101 2.45 2.22 -9.45
CA LEU A 101 2.46 0.79 -9.79
C LEU A 101 1.04 0.25 -10.01
N ASP A 102 0.11 0.57 -9.11
CA ASP A 102 -1.29 0.16 -9.12
C ASP A 102 -1.97 0.70 -10.36
N PHE A 103 -1.76 1.99 -10.68
CA PHE A 103 -2.23 2.57 -11.93
C PHE A 103 -1.70 1.79 -13.14
N TYR A 104 -0.38 1.56 -13.23
CA TYR A 104 0.22 0.83 -14.36
C TYR A 104 -0.31 -0.61 -14.48
N LEU A 105 -0.40 -1.32 -13.36
CA LEU A 105 -0.73 -2.73 -13.27
C LEU A 105 -2.21 -2.99 -13.57
N THR A 106 -3.12 -2.17 -13.04
CA THR A 106 -4.57 -2.37 -13.11
C THR A 106 -5.23 -1.74 -14.34
N LYS A 107 -4.57 -0.77 -14.99
CA LYS A 107 -5.16 -0.05 -16.14
C LYS A 107 -4.36 -0.20 -17.45
N PRO A 108 -3.22 0.50 -17.70
CA PRO A 108 -2.50 0.38 -18.97
C PRO A 108 -2.05 -1.04 -19.28
N LEU A 109 -1.50 -1.77 -18.30
CA LEU A 109 -1.01 -3.12 -18.55
C LEU A 109 -2.13 -4.11 -18.89
N GLN A 110 -3.31 -3.98 -18.25
CA GLN A 110 -4.47 -4.80 -18.56
C GLN A 110 -4.91 -4.62 -20.01
N ASN A 111 -5.02 -3.37 -20.47
CA ASN A 111 -5.36 -3.05 -21.86
C ASN A 111 -4.31 -3.58 -22.84
N GLU A 112 -3.03 -3.46 -22.48
CA GLU A 112 -1.92 -3.91 -23.31
C GLU A 112 -1.87 -5.44 -23.43
N ILE A 113 -2.19 -6.16 -22.35
CA ILE A 113 -2.33 -7.63 -22.36
C ILE A 113 -3.42 -8.04 -23.35
N VAL A 114 -4.61 -7.44 -23.26
CA VAL A 114 -5.73 -7.76 -24.16
C VAL A 114 -5.36 -7.45 -25.61
N SER A 115 -4.76 -6.28 -25.85
CA SER A 115 -4.34 -5.83 -27.19
C SER A 115 -3.32 -6.78 -27.82
N LYS A 116 -2.28 -7.17 -27.07
CA LYS A 116 -1.16 -7.98 -27.60
C LYS A 116 -1.38 -9.48 -27.59
N THR A 117 -2.27 -9.99 -26.75
CA THR A 117 -2.51 -11.43 -26.60
C THR A 117 -3.87 -11.87 -27.13
N LEU A 118 -4.76 -10.91 -27.41
CA LEU A 118 -6.14 -11.14 -27.89
C LEU A 118 -6.97 -12.02 -26.95
N ASN A 119 -6.62 -12.06 -25.66
CA ASN A 119 -7.35 -12.77 -24.61
C ASN A 119 -7.16 -12.08 -23.25
N LYS A 120 -7.81 -12.61 -22.22
CA LYS A 120 -7.77 -12.10 -20.83
C LYS A 120 -7.12 -13.08 -19.85
N ASP A 121 -6.35 -14.06 -20.34
CA ASP A 121 -5.84 -15.15 -19.49
C ASP A 121 -4.85 -14.66 -18.42
N LEU A 122 -4.13 -13.56 -18.69
CA LEU A 122 -3.18 -12.90 -17.77
C LEU A 122 -3.72 -11.59 -17.18
N CYS A 123 -4.97 -11.25 -17.46
CA CYS A 123 -5.56 -10.08 -16.82
C CYS A 123 -5.81 -10.37 -15.34
N LEU A 124 -5.78 -9.31 -14.53
CA LEU A 124 -6.26 -9.36 -13.16
C LEU A 124 -7.79 -9.45 -13.19
N SER A 125 -8.36 -10.17 -12.23
CA SER A 125 -9.79 -10.10 -11.95
C SER A 125 -10.20 -8.71 -11.42
N GLU A 126 -11.48 -8.43 -11.52
CA GLU A 126 -12.07 -7.20 -10.98
C GLU A 126 -11.97 -7.19 -9.44
N GLU A 127 -12.15 -8.35 -8.81
CA GLU A 127 -11.99 -8.57 -7.38
C GLU A 127 -10.57 -8.24 -6.91
N CYS A 128 -9.55 -8.60 -7.69
CA CYS A 128 -8.15 -8.24 -7.41
C CYS A 128 -7.89 -6.75 -7.51
N ILE A 129 -8.44 -6.08 -8.53
CA ILE A 129 -8.31 -4.63 -8.68
C ILE A 129 -8.97 -3.91 -7.51
N ILE A 130 -10.17 -4.33 -7.11
CA ILE A 130 -10.87 -3.77 -5.94
C ILE A 130 -10.07 -3.97 -4.66
N ALA A 131 -9.51 -5.17 -4.44
CA ALA A 131 -8.71 -5.45 -3.24
C ALA A 131 -7.42 -4.60 -3.20
N ILE A 132 -6.79 -4.38 -4.35
CA ILE A 132 -5.64 -3.46 -4.51
C ILE A 132 -6.04 -2.05 -4.08
N ASP A 133 -7.10 -1.50 -4.69
CA ASP A 133 -7.54 -0.12 -4.44
C ASP A 133 -7.99 0.07 -2.98
N ASP A 134 -8.76 -0.88 -2.42
CA ASP A 134 -9.23 -0.85 -1.03
C ASP A 134 -8.05 -0.88 -0.04
N THR A 135 -7.08 -1.77 -0.26
CA THR A 135 -5.88 -1.83 0.60
C THR A 135 -5.07 -0.55 0.48
N HIS A 136 -4.81 -0.08 -0.75
CA HIS A 136 -4.08 1.15 -0.99
C HIS A 136 -4.70 2.34 -0.25
N ASN A 137 -6.02 2.53 -0.37
CA ASN A 137 -6.74 3.63 0.26
C ASN A 137 -6.65 3.62 1.79
N HIS A 138 -6.65 2.44 2.42
CA HIS A 138 -6.50 2.34 3.88
C HIS A 138 -5.08 2.65 4.34
N PHE A 139 -4.05 2.22 3.59
CA PHE A 139 -2.65 2.58 3.87
C PHE A 139 -2.38 4.08 3.64
N VAL A 140 -2.99 4.68 2.61
CA VAL A 140 -3.04 6.14 2.40
C VAL A 140 -3.65 6.83 3.61
N LYS A 141 -4.84 6.40 4.03
CA LYS A 141 -5.58 7.04 5.12
C LYS A 141 -4.83 6.96 6.44
N PHE A 142 -4.24 5.81 6.74
CA PHE A 142 -3.40 5.64 7.92
C PHE A 142 -2.18 6.58 7.89
N THR A 143 -1.52 6.72 6.74
CA THR A 143 -0.36 7.62 6.62
C THR A 143 -0.75 9.08 6.73
N GLN A 144 -1.90 9.46 6.15
CA GLN A 144 -2.50 10.77 6.37
C GLN A 144 -2.77 11.00 7.86
N TRP A 145 -3.39 10.02 8.52
CA TRP A 145 -3.68 10.07 9.96
C TRP A 145 -2.40 10.25 10.79
N MET A 146 -1.32 9.51 10.51
CA MET A 146 -0.05 9.65 11.24
C MET A 146 0.53 11.06 11.21
N VAL A 147 0.31 11.81 10.13
CA VAL A 147 0.85 13.17 9.94
C VAL A 147 -0.14 14.22 10.45
N GLU A 148 -1.39 14.18 9.99
CA GLU A 148 -2.41 15.19 10.29
C GLU A 148 -2.86 15.12 11.76
N SER A 149 -2.90 13.94 12.39
CA SER A 149 -3.25 13.81 13.82
C SER A 149 -2.25 14.48 14.76
N LEU A 150 -1.01 14.67 14.31
CA LEU A 150 0.06 15.34 15.05
C LEU A 150 0.20 16.82 14.66
N GLU A 151 -0.81 17.36 13.95
CA GLU A 151 -0.87 18.76 13.48
C GLU A 151 0.35 19.16 12.63
N ASN A 152 0.98 18.20 11.95
CA ASN A 152 2.11 18.49 11.08
C ASN A 152 1.62 18.98 9.72
N ALA A 153 1.68 20.30 9.52
CA ALA A 153 1.25 20.96 8.29
C ALA A 153 2.33 21.07 7.21
N ASP A 154 3.40 20.24 7.24
CA ASP A 154 4.44 20.27 6.22
C ASP A 154 3.84 19.90 4.83
N PRO A 155 3.86 20.82 3.84
CA PRO A 155 3.35 20.54 2.51
C PRO A 155 4.07 19.39 1.81
N LEU A 156 5.31 19.06 2.21
CA LEU A 156 6.09 17.95 1.66
C LEU A 156 5.61 16.58 2.15
N LEU A 157 4.71 16.54 3.15
CA LEU A 157 4.09 15.32 3.65
C LEU A 157 2.68 15.09 3.11
N GLN A 158 2.22 15.94 2.19
CA GLN A 158 0.93 15.76 1.54
C GLN A 158 0.96 14.58 0.56
N ILE A 159 -0.09 13.76 0.58
CA ILE A 159 -0.30 12.63 -0.32
C ILE A 159 -1.04 13.12 -1.57
N GLU A 160 -0.55 12.80 -2.78
CA GLU A 160 -1.12 13.29 -4.03
C GLU A 160 -2.61 12.94 -4.18
N VAL A 161 -2.96 11.66 -3.98
CA VAL A 161 -4.33 11.17 -4.15
C VAL A 161 -5.33 11.86 -3.22
N VAL A 162 -4.93 12.19 -1.98
CA VAL A 162 -5.77 12.91 -1.02
C VAL A 162 -5.98 14.37 -1.47
N GLN A 163 -4.91 15.04 -1.91
CA GLN A 163 -5.02 16.42 -2.39
C GLN A 163 -5.85 16.51 -3.67
N PHE A 164 -5.72 15.53 -4.55
CA PHE A 164 -6.53 15.43 -5.76
C PHE A 164 -8.01 15.23 -5.42
N ALA A 165 -8.33 14.27 -4.55
CA ALA A 165 -9.70 14.01 -4.10
C ALA A 165 -10.33 15.28 -3.50
N ARG A 166 -9.63 15.96 -2.58
CA ARG A 166 -10.09 17.21 -1.98
C ARG A 166 -10.38 18.30 -3.02
N LYS A 167 -9.50 18.48 -4.02
CA LYS A 167 -9.71 19.46 -5.09
C LYS A 167 -10.93 19.15 -5.95
N CYS A 168 -11.15 17.87 -6.28
CA CYS A 168 -12.34 17.43 -7.01
C CYS A 168 -13.61 17.66 -6.20
N ALA A 169 -13.63 17.28 -4.92
CA ALA A 169 -14.77 17.50 -4.03
C ALA A 169 -15.16 18.98 -3.96
N VAL A 170 -14.18 19.89 -3.84
CA VAL A 170 -14.40 21.34 -3.87
C VAL A 170 -14.97 21.81 -5.20
N ALA A 171 -14.45 21.32 -6.33
CA ALA A 171 -14.93 21.69 -7.65
C ALA A 171 -16.36 21.20 -7.90
N ASP A 172 -16.70 20.03 -7.39
CA ASP A 172 -17.98 19.35 -7.56
C ASP A 172 -19.02 19.75 -6.49
N ASN A 173 -18.64 20.62 -5.53
CA ASN A 173 -19.45 21.01 -4.37
C ASN A 173 -19.98 19.81 -3.55
N VAL A 174 -19.13 18.80 -3.37
CA VAL A 174 -19.42 17.65 -2.50
C VAL A 174 -19.40 18.10 -1.05
N ASP A 175 -20.41 17.67 -0.29
CA ASP A 175 -20.41 17.84 1.15
C ASP A 175 -19.39 16.88 1.79
N ILE A 176 -18.33 17.45 2.34
CA ILE A 176 -17.24 16.69 2.96
C ILE A 176 -17.70 16.10 4.30
N GLU A 177 -18.69 16.69 4.96
CA GLU A 177 -19.19 16.21 6.26
C GLU A 177 -20.03 14.93 6.10
N GLU A 178 -20.66 14.71 4.94
CA GLU A 178 -21.51 13.55 4.65
C GLU A 178 -20.88 12.53 3.66
N THR A 179 -19.60 12.68 3.32
CA THR A 179 -18.97 11.83 2.29
C THR A 179 -18.66 10.42 2.77
N SER A 180 -18.94 9.43 1.92
CA SER A 180 -18.52 8.04 2.11
C SER A 180 -17.09 7.77 1.66
N ASP A 181 -16.43 8.74 1.02
CA ASP A 181 -15.04 8.59 0.55
C ASP A 181 -14.06 8.77 1.71
N ILE A 182 -13.37 7.69 2.07
CA ILE A 182 -12.38 7.64 3.15
C ILE A 182 -11.26 8.69 2.98
N LEU A 183 -10.90 9.04 1.74
CA LEU A 183 -9.84 10.01 1.47
C LEU A 183 -10.27 11.45 1.75
N LEU A 184 -11.57 11.72 1.73
CA LEU A 184 -12.13 13.05 1.99
C LEU A 184 -12.42 13.30 3.47
N GLN A 185 -12.61 12.24 4.25
CA GLN A 185 -12.87 12.35 5.69
C GLN A 185 -11.75 13.16 6.40
N GLU A 186 -12.13 14.04 7.31
CA GLU A 186 -11.14 14.82 8.08
C GLU A 186 -10.40 13.95 9.09
N VAL A 187 -9.16 14.34 9.41
CA VAL A 187 -8.37 13.73 10.48
C VAL A 187 -8.39 14.68 11.66
N GLU A 188 -8.96 14.23 12.77
CA GLU A 188 -8.94 14.98 14.02
C GLU A 188 -7.54 14.88 14.68
N PRO A 189 -7.00 16.00 15.22
CA PRO A 189 -5.80 15.98 16.03
C PRO A 189 -5.96 15.11 17.28
N VAL A 190 -4.92 14.37 17.65
CA VAL A 190 -4.90 13.68 18.95
C VAL A 190 -4.61 14.65 20.08
N ALA A 191 -5.30 14.50 21.21
CA ALA A 191 -5.13 15.32 22.39
C ALA A 191 -3.82 15.01 23.13
N ASP A 192 -3.43 13.73 23.18
CA ASP A 192 -2.23 13.29 23.87
C ASP A 192 -1.64 11.98 23.31
N ALA A 193 -0.52 11.56 23.90
CA ALA A 193 0.20 10.35 23.52
C ALA A 193 -0.62 9.07 23.77
N ALA A 194 -1.50 9.06 24.78
CA ALA A 194 -2.30 7.88 25.11
C ALA A 194 -3.41 7.65 24.07
N GLU A 195 -4.05 8.74 23.63
CA GLU A 195 -4.99 8.68 22.51
C GLU A 195 -4.29 8.22 21.21
N TYR A 196 -3.09 8.72 20.94
CA TYR A 196 -2.30 8.27 19.79
C TYR A 196 -1.97 6.77 19.86
N GLU A 197 -1.58 6.27 21.03
CA GLU A 197 -1.34 4.85 21.27
C GLU A 197 -2.61 4.02 20.99
N GLU A 198 -3.76 4.42 21.53
CA GLU A 198 -5.01 3.70 21.33
C GLU A 198 -5.42 3.64 19.85
N LEU A 199 -5.39 4.79 19.17
CA LEU A 199 -5.78 4.89 17.77
C LEU A 199 -4.81 4.18 16.83
N SER A 200 -3.49 4.25 17.09
CA SER A 200 -2.49 3.50 16.30
C SER A 200 -2.70 1.99 16.38
N SER A 201 -3.06 1.47 17.56
CA SER A 201 -3.38 0.05 17.74
C SER A 201 -4.62 -0.36 16.94
N LYS A 202 -5.69 0.46 16.97
CA LYS A 202 -6.90 0.21 16.16
C LYS A 202 -6.59 0.22 14.67
N TRP A 203 -5.76 1.17 14.21
CA TRP A 203 -5.32 1.22 12.83
C TRP A 203 -4.51 -0.01 12.42
N ALA A 204 -3.61 -0.50 13.27
CA ALA A 204 -2.85 -1.72 12.99
C ALA A 204 -3.79 -2.90 12.70
N SER A 205 -4.84 -3.07 13.51
CA SER A 205 -5.85 -4.12 13.31
C SER A 205 -6.61 -3.96 11.98
N VAL A 206 -6.98 -2.74 11.60
CA VAL A 206 -7.65 -2.46 10.32
C VAL A 206 -6.74 -2.79 9.14
N LEU A 207 -5.49 -2.33 9.17
CA LEU A 207 -4.51 -2.56 8.12
C LEU A 207 -4.19 -4.06 7.97
N GLU A 208 -4.06 -4.78 9.08
CA GLU A 208 -3.86 -6.22 9.06
C GLU A 208 -5.02 -6.94 8.35
N ALA A 209 -6.27 -6.62 8.69
CA ALA A 209 -7.44 -7.23 8.07
C ALA A 209 -7.48 -6.97 6.55
N LYS A 210 -7.17 -5.74 6.12
CA LYS A 210 -7.10 -5.38 4.68
C LYS A 210 -5.99 -6.14 3.96
N LEU A 211 -4.81 -6.22 4.59
CA LEU A 211 -3.68 -6.93 4.02
C LEU A 211 -3.94 -8.44 3.89
N GLN A 212 -4.57 -9.06 4.89
CA GLN A 212 -4.96 -10.48 4.83
C GLN A 212 -5.95 -10.73 3.69
N ALA A 213 -6.95 -9.85 3.52
CA ALA A 213 -7.89 -9.94 2.41
C ALA A 213 -7.19 -9.85 1.05
N LEU A 214 -6.25 -8.91 0.89
CA LEU A 214 -5.46 -8.77 -0.33
C LEU A 214 -4.63 -10.03 -0.63
N GLN A 215 -3.98 -10.60 0.40
CA GLN A 215 -3.15 -11.79 0.24
C GLN A 215 -3.96 -12.99 -0.27
N VAL A 216 -5.17 -13.20 0.27
CA VAL A 216 -6.07 -14.25 -0.21
C VAL A 216 -6.40 -14.06 -1.69
N ILE A 217 -6.75 -12.83 -2.09
CA ILE A 217 -7.08 -12.53 -3.49
C ILE A 217 -5.86 -12.69 -4.41
N PHE A 218 -4.67 -12.30 -3.96
CA PHE A 218 -3.43 -12.54 -4.71
C PHE A 218 -3.15 -14.03 -4.89
N ASP A 219 -3.37 -14.85 -3.87
CA ASP A 219 -3.19 -16.30 -3.95
C ASP A 219 -4.18 -16.94 -4.95
N ASP A 220 -5.44 -16.50 -4.93
CA ASP A 220 -6.47 -16.95 -5.87
C ASP A 220 -6.12 -16.58 -7.32
N GLU A 221 -5.66 -15.35 -7.56
CA GLU A 221 -5.20 -14.91 -8.88
C GLU A 221 -4.00 -15.72 -9.38
N MET A 222 -3.02 -15.96 -8.51
CA MET A 222 -1.85 -16.77 -8.86
C MET A 222 -2.24 -18.21 -9.20
N ALA A 223 -3.20 -18.78 -8.47
CA ALA A 223 -3.75 -20.11 -8.77
C ALA A 223 -4.49 -20.12 -10.12
N ALA A 224 -5.29 -19.09 -10.41
CA ALA A 224 -5.99 -18.95 -11.70
C ALA A 224 -5.02 -18.86 -12.89
N TRP A 225 -3.93 -18.11 -12.76
CA TRP A 225 -2.90 -18.05 -13.80
C TRP A 225 -2.17 -19.38 -13.96
N HIS A 226 -1.83 -20.05 -12.86
CA HIS A 226 -1.21 -21.37 -12.90
C HIS A 226 -2.08 -22.37 -13.66
N ASP A 227 -3.38 -22.41 -13.36
CA ASP A 227 -4.33 -23.30 -14.03
C ASP A 227 -4.48 -23.00 -15.53
N LYS A 228 -4.48 -21.73 -15.93
CA LYS A 228 -4.58 -21.34 -17.35
C LYS A 228 -3.29 -21.60 -18.13
N PHE A 229 -2.12 -21.38 -17.54
CA PHE A 229 -0.83 -21.38 -18.25
C PHE A 229 0.01 -22.64 -18.08
N ASP A 230 -0.10 -23.36 -16.97
CA ASP A 230 0.69 -24.56 -16.71
C ASP A 230 -0.06 -25.86 -17.07
N LYS A 231 -1.39 -25.94 -16.86
CA LYS A 231 -2.18 -27.13 -17.27
C LYS A 231 -2.41 -27.25 -18.78
N LYS A 232 -2.39 -26.14 -19.55
CA LYS A 232 -2.40 -26.20 -21.03
C LYS A 232 -1.21 -26.97 -21.60
N LYS A 233 -0.11 -27.10 -20.84
CA LYS A 233 1.11 -27.81 -21.23
C LYS A 233 0.96 -29.34 -21.21
N GLU A 234 0.10 -29.87 -20.33
CA GLU A 234 -0.11 -31.33 -20.20
C GLU A 234 -1.06 -31.88 -21.26
N LYS A 235 -1.90 -31.04 -21.87
CA LYS A 235 -2.83 -31.46 -22.94
C LYS A 235 -2.25 -31.37 -24.35
N VAL A 236 -1.06 -30.80 -24.52
CA VAL A 236 -0.39 -30.60 -25.82
C VAL A 236 0.84 -31.50 -25.99
N ASN A 237 1.10 -32.40 -25.04
CA ASN A 237 2.08 -33.48 -25.14
C ASN A 237 1.37 -34.82 -25.36
#